data_AF-R8QXE1-F1
#
_entry.id   AF-R8QXE1-F1
#
_cell.length_a   1.000
_cell.length_b   1.000
_cell.length_c   1.000
_cell.angle_alpha   90.00
_cell.angle_beta   90.00
_cell.angle_gamma   90.00
#
_symmetry.space_group_name_H-M   'P 1'
#
loop_
_entity.id
_entity.type
_entity.pdbx_description
1 polymer ?
#
loop_
_entity_poly.entity_id
_entity_poly.type
_entity_poly.pdbx_seq_one_letter_code
_entity_poly.pdbx_strand_id
1 'polypeptide(L)' 'MSISVSDELQLFAQEIQNFLSPKFLRDLARDVGFVQRTSKYQAKGSVAKFSK' A
#
# COMPACT_ATOMS: atom_id res chain seq x y z
N MET A 1 -26.98 14.29 17.39
CA MET A 1 -25.79 14.87 16.73
C MET A 1 -25.71 14.21 15.37
N SER A 2 -25.85 14.97 14.28
CA SER A 2 -25.64 14.43 12.93
C SER A 2 -24.15 14.41 12.67
N ILE A 3 -23.61 13.21 12.50
CA ILE A 3 -22.24 13.03 12.00
C ILE A 3 -22.28 13.52 10.56
N SER A 4 -21.42 14.47 10.19
CA SER A 4 -21.40 14.93 8.80
C SER A 4 -20.76 13.83 7.96
N VAL A 5 -21.18 13.67 6.70
CA VAL A 5 -20.55 12.72 5.76
C VAL A 5 -19.03 12.94 5.69
N SER A 6 -18.58 14.19 5.82
CA SER A 6 -17.16 14.52 5.87
C SER A 6 -16.43 13.90 7.07
N ASP A 7 -17.07 13.88 8.24
CA ASP A 7 -16.49 13.32 9.46
C ASP A 7 -16.36 11.80 9.37
N GLU A 8 -17.36 11.12 8.76
CA GLU A 8 -17.31 9.68 8.51
C GLU A 8 -16.23 9.30 7.48
N LEU A 9 -16.11 10.07 6.39
CA LEU A 9 -15.05 9.87 5.41
C LEU A 9 -13.67 10.11 5.99
N GLN A 10 -13.54 11.06 6.92
CA GLN A 10 -12.27 11.33 7.60
C GLN A 10 -11.88 10.18 8.54
N LEU A 11 -12.83 9.63 9.30
CA LEU A 11 -12.61 8.44 10.12
C LEU A 11 -12.20 7.23 9.26
N PHE A 12 -12.85 7.06 8.11
CA PHE A 12 -12.51 6.01 7.15
C PHE A 12 -11.09 6.19 6.59
N ALA A 13 -10.69 7.41 6.23
CA ALA A 13 -9.32 7.69 5.77
C ALA A 13 -8.27 7.40 6.85
N GLN A 14 -8.56 7.74 8.11
CA GLN A 14 -7.71 7.41 9.26
C GLN A 14 -7.54 5.90 9.42
N GLU A 15 -8.63 5.15 9.29
CA GLU A 15 -8.63 3.70 9.40
C GLU A 15 -7.81 3.07 8.26
N ILE A 16 -8.01 3.50 7.02
CA ILE A 16 -7.18 3.08 5.88
C ILE A 16 -5.69 3.31 6.17
N GLN A 17 -5.30 4.50 6.65
CA GLN A 17 -3.89 4.79 6.92
C GLN A 17 -3.29 3.88 8.01
N ASN A 18 -4.09 3.52 9.02
CA ASN A 18 -3.66 2.59 10.06
C ASN A 18 -3.52 1.15 9.53
N PHE A 19 -4.40 0.73 8.62
CA PHE A 19 -4.37 -0.60 8.01
C PHE A 19 -3.29 -0.73 6.92
N LEU A 20 -3.03 0.34 6.16
CA LEU A 20 -2.07 0.37 5.07
C LEU A 20 -0.64 0.64 5.56
N SER A 21 -0.22 -0.07 6.60
CA SER A 21 1.20 -0.12 6.96
C SER A 21 2.03 -0.53 5.74
N PRO A 22 3.23 0.05 5.53
CA PRO A 22 4.13 -0.37 4.45
C PRO A 22 4.39 -1.88 4.42
N LYS A 23 4.34 -2.55 5.59
CA LYS A 23 4.45 -4.00 5.71
C LYS A 23 3.23 -4.72 5.11
N PHE A 24 2.03 -4.30 5.49
CA PHE A 24 0.79 -4.84 4.96
C PHE A 24 0.69 -4.64 3.45
N LEU A 25 1.06 -3.46 2.94
CA LEU A 25 1.09 -3.19 1.50
C LEU A 25 2.09 -4.08 0.75
N ARG A 26 3.26 -4.34 1.33
CA ARG A 26 4.27 -5.24 0.74
C ARG A 26 3.79 -6.69 0.72
N ASP A 27 3.16 -7.15 1.79
CA ASP A 27 2.61 -8.51 1.88
C ASP A 27 1.41 -8.66 0.94
N LEU A 28 0.50 -7.69 0.91
CA LEU A 28 -0.59 -7.61 -0.07
C LEU A 28 -0.05 -7.64 -1.50
N ALA A 29 0.96 -6.83 -1.82
CA ALA A 29 1.58 -6.81 -3.15
C ALA A 29 2.25 -8.14 -3.52
N ARG A 30 2.71 -8.93 -2.54
CA ARG A 30 3.22 -10.29 -2.76
C ARG A 30 2.09 -11.28 -2.99
N ASP A 31 1.05 -11.23 -2.16
CA ASP A 31 -0.10 -12.14 -2.18
C ASP A 31 -0.93 -11.99 -3.46
N VAL A 32 -1.15 -10.75 -3.90
CA VAL A 32 -1.86 -10.46 -5.16
C VAL A 32 -0.96 -10.57 -6.39
N GLY A 33 0.30 -10.97 -6.22
CA GLY A 33 1.25 -11.22 -7.32
C GLY A 33 1.81 -9.96 -8.00
N PHE A 34 1.60 -8.75 -7.46
CA PHE A 34 2.28 -7.53 -7.93
C PHE A 34 3.81 -7.65 -7.81
N VAL A 35 4.32 -8.35 -6.80
CA VAL A 35 5.76 -8.63 -6.63
C VAL A 35 6.07 -10.06 -7.08
N GLN A 36 5.76 -10.38 -8.33
CA GLN A 36 6.19 -11.63 -8.93
C GLN A 36 7.26 -11.37 -9.99
N ARG A 37 8.52 -11.25 -9.53
CA ARG A 37 9.74 -11.57 -10.28
C ARG A 37 10.98 -11.50 -9.38
N THR A 38 11.26 -12.60 -8.70
CA THR A 38 12.63 -13.11 -8.66
C THR A 38 12.92 -13.69 -10.05
N SER A 39 13.25 -12.82 -11.01
CA SER A 39 13.87 -13.32 -12.24
C SER A 39 15.16 -14.04 -11.84
N LYS A 40 15.36 -15.27 -12.31
CA LYS A 40 16.56 -16.11 -12.07
C LYS A 40 17.89 -15.46 -12.50
N TYR A 41 17.85 -14.25 -13.06
CA TYR A 41 18.97 -13.37 -13.28
C TYR A 41 18.71 -12.07 -12.53
N GLN A 42 19.47 -11.78 -11.48
CA GLN A 42 19.46 -10.48 -10.82
C GLN A 42 19.79 -9.41 -11.88
N ALA A 43 18.77 -8.73 -12.39
CA ALA A 43 18.97 -7.46 -13.05
C ALA A 43 19.39 -6.46 -11.96
N LYS A 44 20.69 -6.29 -11.80
CA LYS A 44 21.27 -5.10 -11.19
C LYS A 44 20.57 -3.88 -11.81
N GLY A 45 19.67 -3.21 -11.08
CA GLY A 45 19.20 -1.88 -11.49
C GLY A 45 17.72 -1.52 -11.31
N SER A 46 16.83 -2.37 -10.81
CA SER A 46 15.42 -1.94 -10.60
C SER A 46 15.17 -1.41 -9.19
N VAL A 47 15.84 -0.30 -8.85
CA VAL A 47 15.42 0.59 -7.76
C VAL A 47 14.33 1.49 -8.33
N ALA A 48 13.10 0.97 -8.41
CA ALA A 48 11.94 1.79 -8.75
C ALA A 48 11.66 2.72 -7.57
N LYS A 49 12.13 3.97 -7.71
CA LYS A 49 11.84 5.11 -6.86
C LYS A 49 10.32 5.30 -6.80
N PHE A 50 9.72 5.06 -5.64
CA PHE A 50 8.45 5.70 -5.29
C PHE A 50 8.78 6.93 -4.45
N SER A 51 8.96 8.05 -5.16
CA SER A 51 9.05 9.40 -4.60
C SER A 51 8.51 10.35 -5.66
N LYS A 52 7.28 10.82 -5.45
CA LYS A 52 6.82 12.16 -5.82
C LYS A 52 5.62 12.50 -4.95
#